data_AF-A0A452ZNE2-F1
#
_entry.id   AF-A0A452ZNE2-F1
#
_cell.length_a   1.000
_cell.length_b   1.000
_cell.length_c   1.000
_cell.angle_alpha   90.00
_cell.angle_beta   90.00
_cell.angle_gamma   90.00
#
_symmetry.space_group_name_H-M   'P 1'
#
loop_
_entity.id
_entity.type
_entity.pdbx_description
1 polymer ?
#
loop_
_entity_poly.entity_id
_entity_poly.type
_entity_poly.pdbx_seq_one_letter_code
_entity_poly.pdbx_strand_id
1 'polypeptide(L)'
;AARASPVASRAPSCYSAAQSKPPPPRFPTPKEIRRGLDQYVVGQDKAKKVLCVAVHNHYKRIYSEPSTKSSSQTSAADDDTELEKSNILLLGPTGSGKTLLAKTLARFANVPFVIADATAITQAGYSGEDVESIVYKLLVAADFDVEAAERGIIYIDEVDKLAQKVVQKHF
;
A
#
# COMPACT_ATOMS: atom_id res chain seq x y z
N ALA A 1 51.46 -38.30 51.63
CA ALA A 1 50.01 -38.09 51.53
C ALA A 1 49.71 -36.59 51.53
N ALA A 2 49.47 -36.00 50.36
CA ALA A 2 48.88 -34.67 50.23
C ALA A 2 48.19 -34.60 48.86
N ARG A 3 46.91 -34.21 48.89
CA ARG A 3 45.90 -34.37 47.84
C ARG A 3 46.16 -33.44 46.65
N ALA A 4 45.99 -33.96 45.43
CA ALA A 4 45.83 -33.15 44.23
C ALA A 4 44.37 -32.64 44.15
N SER A 5 44.19 -31.34 43.90
CA SER A 5 42.90 -30.72 43.55
C SER A 5 42.82 -30.53 42.02
N PRO A 6 41.64 -30.70 41.39
CA PRO A 6 41.51 -30.54 39.94
C PRO A 6 41.32 -29.06 39.59
N VAL A 7 42.15 -28.53 38.68
CA VAL A 7 41.87 -27.25 38.00
C VAL A 7 40.94 -27.55 36.84
N ALA A 8 39.72 -27.04 36.95
CA ALA A 8 38.67 -27.12 35.93
C ALA A 8 39.07 -26.37 34.65
N SER A 9 38.94 -27.04 33.51
CA SER A 9 39.02 -26.47 32.17
C SER A 9 37.89 -25.45 31.95
N ARG A 10 38.24 -24.16 31.79
CA ARG A 10 37.32 -23.15 31.24
C ARG A 10 37.65 -22.96 29.77
N ALA A 11 36.79 -23.49 28.91
CA ALA A 11 36.74 -23.10 27.50
C ALA A 11 36.41 -21.59 27.39
N PRO A 12 36.93 -20.87 26.39
CA PRO A 12 36.54 -19.49 26.15
C PRO A 12 35.07 -19.45 25.73
N SER A 13 34.27 -18.70 26.49
CA SER A 13 32.88 -18.38 26.17
C SER A 13 32.84 -17.72 24.81
N CYS A 14 32.30 -18.43 23.82
CA CYS A 14 32.05 -17.91 22.49
C CYS A 14 31.24 -16.61 22.59
N TYR A 15 31.76 -15.56 21.95
CA TYR A 15 31.03 -14.34 21.67
C TYR A 15 29.76 -14.69 20.90
N SER A 16 28.61 -14.70 21.59
CA SER A 16 27.31 -14.73 20.93
C SER A 16 27.08 -13.32 20.37
N ALA A 17 27.31 -13.19 19.06
CA ALA A 17 27.08 -11.97 18.32
C ALA A 17 25.61 -11.53 18.51
N ALA A 18 25.42 -10.39 19.16
CA ALA A 18 24.14 -9.71 19.20
C ALA A 18 23.73 -9.35 17.76
N GLN A 19 22.83 -10.14 17.19
CA GLN A 19 22.26 -9.85 15.88
C GLN A 19 21.34 -8.64 16.03
N SER A 20 21.81 -7.47 15.58
CA SER A 20 20.98 -6.27 15.48
C SER A 20 19.89 -6.50 14.43
N LYS A 21 18.63 -6.45 14.87
CA LYS A 21 17.44 -6.51 14.00
C LYS A 21 17.61 -5.54 12.83
N PRO A 22 17.38 -5.95 11.56
CA PRO A 22 17.50 -5.07 10.41
C PRO A 22 16.53 -3.87 10.56
N PRO A 23 16.92 -2.68 10.07
CA PRO A 23 16.07 -1.50 10.16
C PRO A 23 14.73 -1.75 9.44
N PRO A 24 13.61 -1.28 10.00
CA PRO A 24 12.31 -1.48 9.38
C PRO A 24 12.28 -0.84 7.99
N PRO A 25 11.52 -1.42 7.04
CA PRO A 25 11.35 -0.85 5.71
C PRO A 25 10.82 0.57 5.83
N ARG A 26 11.52 1.54 5.20
CA ARG A 26 11.17 2.95 5.25
C ARG A 26 10.14 3.27 4.17
N PHE A 27 8.88 3.39 4.55
CA PHE A 27 7.86 4.01 3.69
C PHE A 27 7.91 5.53 3.83
N PRO A 28 7.68 6.28 2.74
CA PRO A 28 7.65 7.73 2.83
C PRO A 28 6.53 8.18 3.77
N THR A 29 6.85 9.17 4.60
CA THR A 29 5.87 9.81 5.47
C THR A 29 4.83 10.58 4.63
N PRO A 30 3.60 10.79 5.13
CA PRO A 30 2.59 11.56 4.38
C PRO A 30 3.07 12.96 3.96
N LYS A 31 3.97 13.56 4.76
CA LYS A 31 4.58 14.87 4.45
C LYS A 31 5.53 14.81 3.26
N GLU A 32 6.30 13.73 3.14
CA GLU A 32 7.21 13.51 2.02
C GLU A 32 6.46 13.23 0.72
N ILE A 33 5.41 12.39 0.79
CA ILE A 33 4.52 12.14 -0.36
C ILE A 33 3.88 13.46 -0.82
N ARG A 34 3.37 14.27 0.11
CA ARG A 34 2.75 15.56 -0.22
C ARG A 34 3.74 16.49 -0.91
N ARG A 35 4.98 16.60 -0.39
CA ARG A 35 6.02 17.43 -1.00
C ARG A 35 6.34 16.99 -2.44
N GLY A 36 6.28 15.69 -2.72
CA GLY A 36 6.38 15.17 -4.08
C GLY A 36 5.22 15.62 -4.97
N LEU A 37 3.98 15.43 -4.49
CA LEU A 37 2.78 15.85 -5.21
C LEU A 37 2.74 17.36 -5.49
N ASP A 38 3.26 18.18 -4.58
CA ASP A 38 3.31 19.64 -4.71
C ASP A 38 4.17 20.12 -5.89
N GLN A 39 5.10 19.30 -6.40
CA GLN A 39 5.93 19.66 -7.55
C GLN A 39 5.18 19.55 -8.90
N TYR A 40 4.13 18.74 -8.96
CA TYR A 40 3.42 18.44 -10.22
C TYR A 40 1.97 18.93 -10.24
N VAL A 41 1.33 19.03 -9.07
CA VAL A 41 -0.05 19.48 -8.95
C VAL A 41 -0.08 20.73 -8.07
N VAL A 42 -0.61 21.83 -8.58
CA VAL A 42 -0.75 23.08 -7.83
C VAL A 42 -2.11 23.10 -7.12
N GLY A 43 -2.13 23.53 -5.85
CA GLY A 43 -3.35 23.57 -5.02
C GLY A 43 -3.84 22.19 -4.60
N GLN A 44 -5.16 21.99 -4.51
CA GLN A 44 -5.81 20.72 -4.13
C GLN A 44 -5.33 20.14 -2.78
N ASP A 45 -5.03 21.00 -1.81
CA ASP A 45 -4.41 20.62 -0.52
C ASP A 45 -5.17 19.54 0.24
N LYS A 46 -6.51 19.63 0.23
CA LYS A 46 -7.38 18.63 0.87
C LYS A 46 -7.22 17.26 0.23
N ALA A 47 -7.25 17.19 -1.11
CA ALA A 47 -7.11 15.93 -1.83
C ALA A 47 -5.71 15.33 -1.62
N LYS A 48 -4.65 16.15 -1.72
CA LYS A 48 -3.27 15.71 -1.45
C LYS A 48 -3.12 15.14 -0.05
N LYS A 49 -3.64 15.82 0.98
CA LYS A 49 -3.57 15.34 2.37
C LYS A 49 -4.22 13.97 2.52
N VAL A 50 -5.43 13.79 1.99
CA VAL A 50 -6.17 12.52 2.05
C VAL A 50 -5.40 11.41 1.32
N LEU A 51 -4.95 11.67 0.10
CA LEU A 51 -4.17 10.72 -0.71
C LEU A 51 -2.88 10.28 0.01
N CYS A 52 -2.15 11.23 0.60
CA CYS A 52 -0.90 10.93 1.30
C CYS A 52 -1.12 10.06 2.54
N VAL A 53 -2.17 10.33 3.32
CA VAL A 53 -2.51 9.51 4.49
C VAL A 53 -2.97 8.12 4.06
N ALA A 54 -3.82 8.04 3.05
CA ALA A 54 -4.35 6.76 2.57
C ALA A 54 -3.24 5.85 2.02
N VAL A 55 -2.29 6.37 1.24
CA VAL A 55 -1.15 5.58 0.75
C VAL A 55 -0.23 5.15 1.89
N HIS A 56 0.04 6.05 2.84
CA HIS A 56 0.84 5.70 4.00
C HIS A 56 0.20 4.57 4.82
N ASN A 57 -1.13 4.64 5.02
CA ASN A 57 -1.88 3.60 5.72
C ASN A 57 -1.95 2.30 4.92
N HIS A 58 -2.08 2.38 3.59
CA HIS A 58 -2.05 1.22 2.70
C HIS A 58 -0.73 0.45 2.84
N TYR A 59 0.41 1.16 2.86
CA TYR A 59 1.70 0.56 3.14
C TYR A 59 1.78 -0.02 4.56
N LYS A 60 1.35 0.73 5.58
CA LYS A 60 1.36 0.24 6.96
C LYS A 60 0.59 -1.08 7.07
N ARG A 61 -0.61 -1.17 6.46
CA ARG A 61 -1.42 -2.39 6.44
C ARG A 61 -0.68 -3.59 5.83
N ILE A 62 -0.10 -3.43 4.63
CA ILE A 62 0.59 -4.54 3.93
C ILE A 62 1.83 -5.02 4.70
N TYR A 63 2.57 -4.12 5.34
CA TYR A 63 3.79 -4.48 6.07
C TYR A 63 3.56 -4.84 7.54
N SER A 64 2.38 -4.54 8.08
CA SER A 64 1.90 -5.06 9.37
C SER A 64 1.28 -6.46 9.22
N GLU A 65 0.89 -6.86 8.01
CA GLU A 65 0.48 -8.22 7.65
C GLU A 65 1.70 -9.07 7.18
N PRO A 66 2.70 -9.31 8.03
CA PRO A 66 3.21 -10.67 8.07
C PRO A 66 3.48 -11.20 9.49
N SER A 67 2.97 -12.41 9.71
CA SER A 67 3.67 -13.52 10.37
C SER A 67 3.80 -13.64 11.90
N THR A 68 3.04 -12.96 12.77
CA THR A 68 2.89 -13.45 14.16
C THR A 68 1.59 -13.00 14.86
N LYS A 69 0.56 -13.86 14.82
CA LYS A 69 -0.26 -14.16 16.01
C LYS A 69 0.56 -15.00 17.02
N SER A 70 1.80 -14.61 17.27
CA SER A 70 2.71 -15.27 18.22
C SER A 70 3.43 -14.18 19.00
N SER A 71 2.83 -13.85 20.14
CA SER A 71 3.51 -13.58 21.40
C SER A 71 4.93 -13.02 21.31
N SER A 72 5.11 -11.71 21.44
CA SER A 72 6.06 -11.13 22.40
C SER A 72 6.04 -9.60 22.41
N GLN A 73 5.79 -9.11 23.62
CA GLN A 73 5.97 -7.74 24.11
C GLN A 73 7.17 -7.00 23.50
N THR A 74 6.94 -5.79 22.99
CA THR A 74 7.70 -4.60 23.43
C THR A 74 7.01 -3.29 23.02
N SER A 75 6.86 -2.41 24.02
CA SER A 75 6.61 -0.97 23.98
C SER A 75 5.29 -0.42 23.41
N ALA A 76 4.39 -0.13 24.36
CA ALA A 76 3.58 1.09 24.48
C ALA A 76 2.65 1.48 23.31
N ALA A 77 1.37 1.15 23.51
CA ALA A 77 0.20 1.91 23.03
C ALA A 77 -0.04 1.98 21.52
N ASP A 78 0.44 1.02 20.73
CA ASP A 78 0.01 0.88 19.34
C ASP A 78 -1.24 -0.01 19.29
N ASP A 79 -2.36 0.68 19.38
CA ASP A 79 -3.68 0.40 18.81
C ASP A 79 -3.72 -0.87 17.95
N ASP A 80 -4.33 -1.93 18.49
CA ASP A 80 -4.75 -3.15 17.79
C ASP A 80 -5.94 -2.84 16.87
N THR A 81 -5.87 -1.71 16.15
CA THR A 81 -6.85 -1.33 15.14
C THR A 81 -6.56 -2.13 13.88
N GLU A 82 -7.50 -3.00 13.54
CA GLU A 82 -7.57 -3.59 12.21
C GLU A 82 -7.57 -2.46 11.18
N LEU A 83 -6.46 -2.32 10.45
CA LEU A 83 -6.32 -1.28 9.43
C LEU A 83 -7.18 -1.67 8.23
N GLU A 84 -8.41 -1.15 8.17
CA GLU A 84 -9.31 -1.38 7.03
C GLU A 84 -8.79 -0.75 5.73
N LYS A 85 -9.12 -1.39 4.60
CA LYS A 85 -8.79 -0.87 3.27
C LYS A 85 -9.55 0.44 3.02
N SER A 86 -8.81 1.54 2.93
CA SER A 86 -9.35 2.86 2.61
C SER A 86 -9.34 3.10 1.09
N ASN A 87 -10.46 2.83 0.42
CA ASN A 87 -10.66 3.25 -0.97
C ASN A 87 -10.98 4.76 -1.02
N ILE A 88 -10.57 5.44 -2.09
CA ILE A 88 -10.68 6.90 -2.22
C ILE A 88 -11.53 7.25 -3.44
N LEU A 89 -12.52 8.11 -3.23
CA LEU A 89 -13.29 8.74 -4.31
C LEU A 89 -12.83 10.20 -4.46
N LEU A 90 -12.27 10.54 -5.63
CA LEU A 90 -11.86 11.91 -5.95
C LEU A 90 -12.97 12.64 -6.68
N LEU A 91 -13.57 13.64 -6.04
CA LEU A 91 -14.60 14.49 -6.62
C LEU A 91 -14.01 15.85 -7.03
N GLY A 92 -14.37 16.31 -8.23
CA GLY A 92 -13.98 17.63 -8.73
C GLY A 92 -14.32 17.80 -10.21
N PRO A 93 -14.33 19.04 -10.71
CA PRO A 93 -14.68 19.34 -12.11
C PRO A 93 -13.70 18.68 -13.08
N THR A 94 -14.08 18.63 -14.35
CA THR A 94 -13.18 18.21 -15.44
C THR A 94 -11.97 19.15 -15.48
N GLY A 95 -10.79 18.62 -15.80
CA GLY A 95 -9.55 19.42 -15.87
C GLY A 95 -8.92 19.83 -14.54
N SER A 96 -9.47 19.46 -13.37
CA SER A 96 -8.90 19.81 -12.06
C SER A 96 -7.64 19.02 -11.65
N GLY A 97 -7.18 18.09 -12.51
CA GLY A 97 -5.97 17.31 -12.26
C GLY A 97 -6.16 16.02 -11.45
N LYS A 98 -7.37 15.46 -11.34
CA LYS A 98 -7.64 14.17 -10.65
C LYS A 98 -6.75 13.03 -11.17
N THR A 99 -6.77 12.81 -12.48
CA THR A 99 -5.97 11.78 -13.14
C THR A 99 -4.46 12.06 -13.00
N LEU A 100 -4.06 13.34 -13.02
CA LEU A 100 -2.66 13.74 -12.80
C LEU A 100 -2.20 13.47 -11.36
N LEU A 101 -3.05 13.73 -10.36
CA LEU A 101 -2.79 13.42 -8.96
C LEU A 101 -2.53 11.93 -8.77
N ALA A 102 -3.40 11.07 -9.31
CA ALA A 102 -3.25 9.61 -9.21
C ALA A 102 -1.96 9.11 -9.87
N LYS A 103 -1.69 9.56 -11.11
CA LYS A 103 -0.44 9.22 -11.83
C LYS A 103 0.81 9.66 -11.07
N THR A 104 0.80 10.88 -10.53
CA THR A 104 1.95 11.44 -9.80
C THR A 104 2.18 10.69 -8.50
N LEU A 105 1.09 10.39 -7.76
CA LEU A 105 1.15 9.61 -6.53
C LEU A 105 1.79 8.24 -6.75
N ALA A 106 1.37 7.52 -7.78
CA ALA A 106 1.92 6.21 -8.12
C ALA A 106 3.43 6.28 -8.43
N ARG A 107 3.87 7.29 -9.21
CA ARG A 107 5.29 7.49 -9.52
C ARG A 107 6.14 7.75 -8.27
N PHE A 108 5.63 8.56 -7.34
CA PHE A 108 6.34 8.84 -6.08
C PHE A 108 6.35 7.66 -5.13
N ALA A 109 5.25 6.91 -5.08
CA ALA A 109 5.14 5.71 -4.28
C ALA A 109 5.94 4.54 -4.87
N ASN A 110 6.33 4.62 -6.16
CA ASN A 110 7.04 3.57 -6.89
C ASN A 110 6.31 2.22 -6.82
N VAL A 111 5.00 2.23 -7.12
CA VAL A 111 4.14 1.03 -7.13
C VAL A 111 3.53 0.79 -8.49
N PRO A 112 3.18 -0.46 -8.81
CA PRO A 112 2.41 -0.80 -10.00
C PRO A 112 1.13 0.05 -10.06
N PHE A 113 0.81 0.57 -11.24
CA PHE A 113 -0.32 1.48 -11.41
C PHE A 113 -1.05 1.22 -12.71
N VAL A 114 -2.38 1.12 -12.61
CA VAL A 114 -3.26 0.93 -13.75
C VAL A 114 -4.37 1.97 -13.72
N ILE A 115 -4.70 2.47 -14.92
CA ILE A 115 -5.87 3.29 -15.17
C ILE A 115 -6.89 2.43 -15.88
N ALA A 116 -8.10 2.39 -15.35
CA ALA A 116 -9.25 1.77 -15.98
C ALA A 116 -10.35 2.82 -16.18
N ASP A 117 -11.12 2.69 -17.25
CA ASP A 117 -12.31 3.49 -17.50
C ASP A 117 -13.53 2.73 -16.97
N ALA A 118 -14.29 3.36 -16.07
CA ALA A 118 -15.50 2.79 -15.51
C ALA A 118 -16.53 2.40 -16.59
N THR A 119 -16.60 3.14 -17.70
CA THR A 119 -17.57 2.90 -18.77
C THR A 119 -17.29 1.62 -19.57
N ALA A 120 -16.04 1.17 -19.59
CA ALA A 120 -15.61 -0.06 -20.25
C ALA A 120 -15.92 -1.31 -19.42
N ILE A 121 -16.14 -1.16 -18.10
CA ILE A 121 -16.47 -2.26 -17.21
C ILE A 121 -17.93 -2.67 -17.43
N THR A 122 -18.12 -3.81 -18.07
CA THR A 122 -19.45 -4.37 -18.34
C THR A 122 -19.77 -5.50 -17.39
N GLN A 123 -21.06 -5.76 -17.15
CA GLN A 123 -21.50 -6.95 -16.44
C GLN A 123 -21.12 -8.22 -17.23
N ALA A 124 -20.74 -9.27 -16.51
CA ALA A 124 -20.21 -10.52 -17.08
C ALA A 124 -21.01 -11.03 -18.30
N GLY A 125 -20.31 -11.26 -19.41
CA GLY A 125 -20.89 -11.84 -20.64
C GLY A 125 -21.34 -10.85 -21.71
N TYR A 126 -21.08 -9.55 -21.56
CA TYR A 126 -21.25 -8.55 -22.63
C TYR A 126 -19.89 -8.06 -23.14
N SER A 127 -19.80 -7.68 -24.43
CA SER A 127 -18.58 -7.14 -25.02
C SER A 127 -18.10 -5.89 -24.25
N GLY A 128 -17.01 -6.02 -23.51
CA GLY A 128 -16.40 -4.97 -22.68
C GLY A 128 -15.14 -5.45 -21.97
N GLU A 129 -14.48 -4.54 -21.24
CA GLU A 129 -13.31 -4.87 -20.43
C GLU A 129 -13.78 -5.49 -19.10
N ASP A 130 -13.28 -6.70 -18.79
CA ASP A 130 -13.64 -7.39 -17.55
C ASP A 130 -12.86 -6.84 -16.34
N VAL A 131 -13.43 -6.98 -15.14
CA VAL A 131 -12.78 -6.61 -13.87
C VAL A 131 -11.48 -7.40 -13.69
N GLU A 132 -11.47 -8.68 -14.09
CA GLU A 132 -10.27 -9.53 -14.04
C GLU A 132 -9.17 -8.99 -14.96
N SER A 133 -9.54 -8.39 -16.10
CA SER A 133 -8.59 -7.78 -17.03
C SER A 133 -7.84 -6.60 -16.41
N ILE A 134 -8.50 -5.80 -15.56
CA ILE A 134 -7.86 -4.67 -14.87
C ILE A 134 -6.81 -5.19 -13.87
N VAL A 135 -7.15 -6.25 -13.12
CA VAL A 135 -6.22 -6.89 -12.18
C VAL A 135 -5.05 -7.54 -12.94
N TYR A 136 -5.33 -8.20 -14.06
CA TYR A 136 -4.28 -8.75 -14.92
C TYR A 136 -3.34 -7.66 -15.45
N LYS A 137 -3.86 -6.51 -15.90
CA LYS A 137 -3.05 -5.35 -16.28
C LYS A 137 -2.17 -4.86 -15.13
N LEU A 138 -2.65 -4.91 -13.89
CA LEU A 138 -1.88 -4.51 -12.71
C LEU A 138 -0.74 -5.49 -12.44
N LEU A 139 -1.00 -6.79 -12.57
CA LEU A 139 0.01 -7.84 -12.45
C LEU A 139 1.08 -7.71 -13.54
N VAL A 140 0.69 -7.40 -14.77
CA VAL A 140 1.63 -7.10 -15.87
C VAL A 140 2.46 -5.85 -15.55
N ALA A 141 1.84 -4.79 -15.02
CA ALA A 141 2.55 -3.58 -14.58
C ALA A 141 3.48 -3.83 -13.37
N ALA A 142 3.31 -4.96 -12.69
CA ALA A 142 4.16 -5.43 -11.60
C ALA A 142 5.19 -6.47 -12.05
N ASP A 143 5.42 -6.65 -13.36
CA ASP A 143 6.33 -7.67 -13.91
C ASP A 143 6.02 -9.10 -13.43
N PHE A 144 4.74 -9.40 -13.23
CA PHE A 144 4.22 -10.66 -12.68
C PHE A 144 4.63 -10.94 -11.22
N ASP A 145 5.12 -9.94 -10.48
CA ASP A 145 5.32 -10.02 -9.04
C ASP A 145 3.99 -9.78 -8.28
N VAL A 146 3.53 -10.82 -7.59
CA VAL A 146 2.29 -10.79 -6.80
C VAL A 146 2.42 -9.84 -5.61
N GLU A 147 3.56 -9.83 -4.91
CA GLU A 147 3.75 -8.95 -3.74
C GLU A 147 3.78 -7.47 -4.14
N ALA A 148 4.37 -7.17 -5.31
CA ALA A 148 4.35 -5.83 -5.87
C ALA A 148 2.93 -5.45 -6.32
N ALA A 149 2.19 -6.37 -6.97
CA ALA A 149 0.82 -6.13 -7.41
C ALA A 149 -0.15 -5.87 -6.24
N GLU A 150 0.02 -6.54 -5.09
CA GLU A 150 -0.76 -6.30 -3.87
C GLU A 150 -0.60 -4.88 -3.32
N ARG A 151 0.56 -4.26 -3.56
CA ARG A 151 0.88 -2.86 -3.23
C ARG A 151 0.48 -1.88 -4.33
N GLY A 152 -0.05 -2.40 -5.44
CA GLY A 152 -0.41 -1.63 -6.61
C GLY A 152 -1.64 -0.74 -6.41
N ILE A 153 -1.75 0.29 -7.24
CA ILE A 153 -2.85 1.25 -7.22
C ILE A 153 -3.66 1.09 -8.52
N ILE A 154 -4.97 0.87 -8.37
CA ILE A 154 -5.93 0.91 -9.47
C ILE A 154 -6.68 2.24 -9.41
N TYR A 155 -6.63 3.02 -10.48
CA TYR A 155 -7.40 4.24 -10.64
C TYR A 155 -8.51 4.03 -11.66
N ILE A 156 -9.75 4.21 -11.23
CA ILE A 156 -10.94 4.09 -12.08
C ILE A 156 -11.42 5.50 -12.42
N ASP A 157 -11.37 5.89 -13.68
CA ASP A 157 -11.87 7.18 -14.18
C ASP A 157 -13.32 7.07 -14.69
N GLU A 158 -13.98 8.20 -14.93
CA GLU A 158 -15.36 8.28 -15.46
C GLU A 158 -16.45 7.54 -14.65
N VAL A 159 -16.22 7.34 -13.35
CA VAL A 159 -17.22 6.70 -12.46
C VAL A 159 -18.56 7.43 -12.42
N ASP A 160 -18.58 8.73 -12.72
CA ASP A 160 -19.81 9.53 -12.80
C ASP A 160 -20.74 9.08 -13.93
N LYS A 161 -20.20 8.45 -14.98
CA LYS A 161 -20.97 7.93 -16.11
C LYS A 161 -21.77 6.68 -15.79
N LEU A 162 -21.39 5.94 -14.74
CA LEU A 162 -22.10 4.74 -14.30
C LEU A 162 -23.42 5.06 -13.58
N ALA A 163 -23.47 6.17 -12.83
CA ALA A 163 -24.61 6.53 -12.01
C ALA A 163 -25.89 6.82 -12.82
N GLN A 164 -25.76 7.21 -14.09
CA GLN A 164 -26.93 7.52 -14.93
C GLN A 164 -27.65 6.28 -15.48
N LYS A 165 -26.98 5.12 -15.57
CA LYS A 165 -27.57 3.90 -16.16
C LYS A 165 -28.41 3.08 -15.18
N VAL A 166 -28.17 3.19 -13.88
CA VAL A 166 -28.83 2.33 -12.87
C VAL A 166 -30.25 2.82 -12.52
N VAL A 167 -30.61 4.07 -12.82
CA VAL A 167 -31.94 4.63 -12.51
C VAL A 167 -33.03 4.12 -13.47
N GLN A 168 -32.69 3.37 -14.51
CA GLN A 168 -33.66 2.77 -15.44
C GLN A 168 -33.79 1.26 -15.24
N LYS A 169 -34.57 0.88 -14.22
CA LYS A 169 -35.63 -0.17 -14.25
C LYS A 169 -35.93 -0.64 -12.84
N HIS A 170 -37.12 -0.29 -12.34
CA HIS A 170 -38.10 -1.18 -11.72
C HIS A 170 -39.33 -0.35 -11.32
N PHE A 171 -40.20 -0.09 -12.31
CA PHE A 171 -41.64 0.10 -12.14
C PHE A 171 -42.32 -0.52 -13.37
#